data_AF-A0A9E4L9G9-F1
#
_entry.id   AF-A0A9E4L9G9-F1
#
_cell.length_a   1.000
_cell.length_b   1.000
_cell.length_c   1.000
_cell.angle_alpha   90.00
_cell.angle_beta   90.00
_cell.angle_gamma   90.00
#
_symmetry.space_group_name_H-M   'P 1'
#
loop_
_entity.id
_entity.type
_entity.pdbx_description
1 polymer ?
#
loop_
_entity_poly.entity_id
_entity_poly.type
_entity_poly.pdbx_seq_one_letter_code
_entity_poly.pdbx_strand_id
1 'polypeptide(L)'
;MPAWLRGGLSVLCIVLLAPAAVAQERRFTLAADPDLAASGLLKYVLPRFSLKTGIKIAPVDLTADVAAEALLGQRAAVGTGRPAFARDETLYLCHATQADEESERATHAGRFCDWVVSDIGQRTIESFAPDGVQLYAAAASAPVKQDDTATGGDPVVGERLSFALCGRCHVVGPKNRMDGLGSTPSFGVLRTLSDWQERFQGFYLLNPHPAFTQIADVTDPFDESRPPPIVPLRLTLDELESILAFVAAISPADLGAEIKHQ
;
A
#
# COMPACT_ATOMS: atom_id res chain seq x y z
N MET A 1 -2.60 36.33 -78.53
CA MET A 1 -3.45 37.51 -78.29
C MET A 1 -4.89 37.09 -78.49
N PRO A 2 -5.87 37.50 -77.64
CA PRO A 2 -5.93 37.34 -76.16
C PRO A 2 -5.65 35.86 -75.76
N ALA A 3 -6.32 35.08 -74.88
CA ALA A 3 -7.40 35.17 -73.85
C ALA A 3 -7.11 34.10 -72.75
N TRP A 4 -7.63 34.05 -71.50
CA TRP A 4 -8.83 34.54 -70.78
C TRP A 4 -10.12 33.69 -71.03
N LEU A 5 -10.86 33.17 -70.04
CA LEU A 5 -10.67 33.08 -68.58
C LEU A 5 -11.66 32.03 -68.00
N ARG A 6 -11.37 31.41 -66.84
CA ARG A 6 -12.38 31.04 -65.81
C ARG A 6 -11.72 30.60 -64.50
N GLY A 7 -11.91 31.39 -63.44
CA GLY A 7 -11.53 31.04 -62.07
C GLY A 7 -12.73 30.56 -61.25
N GLY A 8 -12.47 30.02 -60.06
CA GLY A 8 -13.50 29.49 -59.15
C GLY A 8 -12.97 29.31 -57.72
N LEU A 9 -12.58 30.41 -57.07
CA LEU A 9 -12.07 30.38 -55.69
C LEU A 9 -13.25 30.30 -54.70
N SER A 10 -13.57 29.08 -54.26
CA SER A 10 -14.55 28.86 -53.19
C SER A 10 -13.90 29.09 -51.82
N VAL A 11 -14.39 30.09 -51.08
CA VAL A 11 -13.90 30.39 -49.72
C VAL A 11 -14.62 29.48 -48.72
N LEU A 12 -13.89 28.49 -48.18
CA LEU A 12 -14.39 27.60 -47.14
C LEU A 12 -14.17 28.22 -45.76
N CYS A 13 -15.23 28.78 -45.16
CA CYS A 13 -15.19 29.30 -43.79
C CYS A 13 -15.17 28.15 -42.77
N ILE A 14 -13.99 27.77 -42.29
CA ILE A 14 -13.83 26.82 -41.20
C ILE A 14 -14.18 27.51 -39.87
N VAL A 15 -15.32 27.15 -39.28
CA VAL A 15 -15.70 27.60 -37.93
C VAL A 15 -14.95 26.74 -36.91
N LEU A 16 -13.93 27.33 -36.29
CA LEU A 16 -13.18 26.70 -35.20
C LEU A 16 -14.01 26.69 -33.91
N LEU A 17 -14.77 25.62 -33.70
CA LEU A 17 -15.25 25.28 -32.35
C LEU A 17 -14.05 24.83 -31.52
N ALA A 18 -13.46 25.75 -30.76
CA ALA A 18 -12.53 25.38 -29.71
C ALA A 18 -13.30 24.59 -28.63
N PRO A 19 -12.85 23.38 -28.23
CA PRO A 19 -13.46 22.68 -27.11
C PRO A 19 -13.24 23.51 -25.84
N ALA A 20 -14.30 23.70 -25.06
CA ALA A 20 -14.20 24.35 -23.76
C ALA A 20 -13.36 23.45 -22.84
N ALA A 21 -12.10 23.81 -22.61
CA ALA A 21 -11.22 23.10 -21.70
C ALA A 21 -11.75 23.26 -20.27
N VAL A 22 -12.51 22.25 -19.80
CA VAL A 22 -12.94 22.15 -18.41
C VAL A 22 -11.68 21.96 -17.57
N ALA A 23 -11.28 23.01 -16.85
CA ALA A 23 -10.13 22.94 -15.98
C ALA A 23 -10.45 22.00 -14.79
N GLN A 24 -10.05 20.74 -14.89
CA GLN A 24 -10.16 19.78 -13.79
C GLN A 24 -9.46 20.34 -12.56
N GLU A 25 -10.22 20.51 -11.47
CA GLU A 25 -9.67 20.92 -10.19
C GLU A 25 -8.67 19.85 -9.74
N ARG A 26 -7.40 20.24 -9.53
CA ARG A 26 -6.38 19.36 -8.96
C ARG A 26 -6.72 19.11 -7.50
N ARG A 27 -7.59 18.12 -7.25
CA ARG A 27 -8.21 17.88 -5.95
C ARG A 27 -8.37 16.38 -5.70
N PHE A 28 -8.20 16.00 -4.44
CA PHE A 28 -8.54 14.68 -3.92
C PHE A 28 -9.06 14.80 -2.47
N THR A 29 -9.63 13.73 -1.95
CA THR A 29 -10.16 13.60 -0.58
C THR A 29 -9.19 12.86 0.32
N LEU A 30 -9.08 13.29 1.57
CA LEU A 30 -8.22 12.69 2.59
C LEU A 30 -9.06 12.34 3.81
N ALA A 31 -9.18 11.05 4.12
CA ALA A 31 -9.65 10.61 5.42
C ALA A 31 -8.48 10.53 6.40
N ALA A 32 -8.76 10.72 7.68
CA ALA A 32 -7.76 10.60 8.73
C ALA A 32 -8.36 9.96 9.99
N ASP A 33 -7.48 9.31 10.75
CA ASP A 33 -7.75 8.85 12.11
C ASP A 33 -8.36 10.00 12.97
N PRO A 34 -9.48 9.79 13.68
CA PRO A 34 -10.13 10.82 14.48
C PRO A 34 -9.20 11.59 15.43
N ASP A 35 -8.23 10.92 16.06
CA ASP A 35 -7.27 11.58 16.97
C ASP A 35 -6.31 12.50 16.20
N LEU A 36 -5.95 12.13 14.97
CA LEU A 36 -5.11 12.92 14.08
C LEU A 36 -5.88 14.08 13.43
N ALA A 37 -7.17 13.90 13.14
CA ALA A 37 -8.06 14.96 12.71
C ALA A 37 -8.27 16.01 13.83
N ALA A 38 -8.40 15.55 15.07
CA ALA A 38 -8.54 16.38 16.26
C ALA A 38 -7.26 17.16 16.62
N SER A 39 -6.06 16.58 16.44
CA SER A 39 -4.78 17.17 16.86
C SER A 39 -4.44 18.51 16.19
N GLY A 40 -5.12 18.86 15.10
CA GLY A 40 -4.88 20.08 14.34
C GLY A 40 -3.70 19.99 13.36
N LEU A 41 -2.94 18.90 13.33
CA LEU A 41 -1.81 18.71 12.40
C LEU A 41 -2.27 18.92 10.94
N LEU A 42 -3.43 18.39 10.55
CA LEU A 42 -3.99 18.57 9.20
C LEU A 42 -4.20 20.05 8.85
N LYS A 43 -4.68 20.86 9.79
CA LYS A 43 -4.91 22.31 9.60
C LYS A 43 -3.58 23.06 9.38
N TYR A 44 -2.47 22.53 9.87
CA TYR A 44 -1.12 23.05 9.65
C TYR A 44 -0.47 22.53 8.35
N VAL A 45 -0.61 21.24 8.07
CA VAL A 45 0.09 20.52 6.99
C VAL A 45 -0.56 20.76 5.62
N LEU A 46 -1.87 20.56 5.50
CA LEU A 46 -2.54 20.54 4.19
C LEU A 46 -2.41 21.87 3.42
N PRO A 47 -2.51 23.07 4.05
CA PRO A 47 -2.28 24.33 3.34
C PRO A 47 -0.85 24.48 2.78
N ARG A 48 0.15 23.92 3.47
CA ARG A 48 1.57 24.01 3.05
C ARG A 48 1.84 23.14 1.83
N PHE A 49 1.29 21.92 1.80
CA PHE A 49 1.29 21.08 0.61
C PHE A 49 0.57 21.78 -0.55
N SER A 50 -0.68 22.21 -0.34
CA SER A 50 -1.50 22.86 -1.38
C SER A 50 -0.87 24.12 -1.97
N LEU A 51 -0.15 24.91 -1.16
CA LEU A 51 0.58 26.10 -1.62
C LEU A 51 1.77 25.74 -2.52
N LYS A 52 2.47 24.63 -2.25
CA LYS A 52 3.64 24.21 -3.03
C LYS A 52 3.28 23.45 -4.31
N THR A 53 2.20 22.66 -4.29
CA THR A 53 1.83 21.77 -5.42
C THR A 53 0.67 22.28 -6.27
N GLY A 54 -0.12 23.23 -5.76
CA GLY A 54 -1.39 23.65 -6.36
C GLY A 54 -2.52 22.62 -6.21
N ILE A 55 -2.27 21.49 -5.54
CA ILE A 55 -3.25 20.42 -5.32
C ILE A 55 -4.07 20.72 -4.06
N LYS A 56 -5.38 20.81 -4.18
CA LYS A 56 -6.31 20.96 -3.06
C LYS A 56 -6.58 19.61 -2.40
N ILE A 57 -6.67 19.61 -1.08
CA ILE A 57 -7.06 18.44 -0.29
C ILE A 57 -8.38 18.78 0.40
N ALA A 58 -9.36 17.89 0.29
CA ALA A 58 -10.61 17.97 1.04
C ALA A 58 -10.59 16.92 2.16
N PRO A 59 -10.44 17.32 3.44
CA PRO A 59 -10.63 16.41 4.57
C PRO A 59 -12.05 15.84 4.56
N VAL A 60 -12.17 14.55 4.84
CA VAL A 60 -13.44 13.84 5.08
C VAL A 60 -13.31 12.96 6.32
N ASP A 61 -14.42 12.65 6.98
CA ASP A 61 -14.42 11.81 8.17
C ASP A 61 -14.18 10.34 7.81
N LEU A 62 -13.26 9.68 8.51
CA LEU A 62 -12.95 8.27 8.30
C LEU A 62 -14.13 7.40 8.78
N THR A 63 -14.91 6.91 7.82
CA THR A 63 -16.14 6.14 8.04
C THR A 63 -16.25 5.05 6.97
N ALA A 64 -16.94 3.95 7.28
CA ALA A 64 -17.02 2.77 6.40
C ALA A 64 -17.68 3.07 5.04
N ASP A 65 -18.57 4.06 4.98
CA ASP A 65 -19.33 4.43 3.78
C ASP A 65 -18.63 5.51 2.91
N VAL A 66 -17.48 6.05 3.34
CA VAL A 66 -16.78 7.14 2.63
C VAL A 66 -15.43 6.66 2.11
N ALA A 67 -15.40 6.32 0.82
CA ALA A 67 -14.14 6.12 0.09
C ALA A 67 -13.42 7.46 -0.10
N ALA A 68 -12.23 7.60 0.48
CA ALA A 68 -11.34 8.74 0.30
C ALA A 68 -10.09 8.33 -0.49
N GLU A 69 -9.60 9.17 -1.41
CA GLU A 69 -8.46 8.81 -2.27
C GLU A 69 -7.12 8.67 -1.50
N ALA A 70 -7.03 9.24 -0.29
CA ALA A 70 -5.94 9.00 0.64
C ALA A 70 -6.45 8.77 2.06
N LEU A 71 -5.68 7.98 2.83
CA LEU A 71 -5.88 7.73 4.25
C LEU A 71 -4.59 8.12 5.01
N LEU A 72 -4.72 8.79 6.17
CA LEU A 72 -3.59 9.12 7.05
C LEU A 72 -3.94 8.83 8.52
N GLY A 73 -3.27 7.86 9.14
CA GLY A 73 -3.66 7.36 10.47
C GLY A 73 -2.84 6.18 10.97
N GLN A 74 -3.22 5.63 12.12
CA GLN A 74 -2.61 4.40 12.66
C GLN A 74 -2.91 3.19 11.77
N ARG A 75 -2.08 2.13 11.81
CA ARG A 75 -2.29 0.89 11.03
C ARG A 75 -3.69 0.29 11.21
N ALA A 76 -4.23 0.31 12.44
CA ALA A 76 -5.59 -0.16 12.73
C ALA A 76 -6.70 0.65 12.03
N ALA A 77 -6.42 1.91 11.65
CA ALA A 77 -7.37 2.82 11.01
C ALA A 77 -7.21 2.91 9.48
N VAL A 78 -6.01 2.64 8.94
CA VAL A 78 -5.71 2.83 7.49
C VAL A 78 -5.15 1.59 6.78
N GLY A 79 -4.99 0.46 7.47
CA GLY A 79 -4.47 -0.78 6.89
C GLY A 79 -2.96 -0.70 6.59
N THR A 80 -2.57 -1.05 5.37
CA THR A 80 -1.17 -0.97 4.92
C THR A 80 -0.87 0.38 4.28
N GLY A 81 0.36 0.89 4.44
CA GLY A 81 0.69 2.24 3.98
C GLY A 81 2.14 2.60 4.30
N ARG A 82 2.61 3.74 3.78
CA ARG A 82 3.98 4.20 3.97
C ARG A 82 4.16 4.83 5.36
N PRO A 83 5.19 4.47 6.15
CA PRO A 83 5.52 5.14 7.41
C PRO A 83 5.66 6.65 7.21
N ALA A 84 4.72 7.40 7.80
CA ALA A 84 4.57 8.83 7.56
C ALA A 84 5.27 9.66 8.64
N PHE A 85 5.01 9.37 9.91
CA PHE A 85 5.62 10.00 11.08
C PHE A 85 5.21 9.21 12.33
N ALA A 86 5.85 9.49 13.46
CA ALA A 86 5.45 8.97 14.75
C ALA A 86 5.05 10.10 15.70
N ARG A 87 4.24 9.74 16.70
CA ARG A 87 4.04 10.53 17.92
C ARG A 87 4.13 9.57 19.10
N ASP A 88 4.91 9.94 20.11
CA ASP A 88 5.20 9.06 21.25
C ASP A 88 5.74 7.70 20.74
N GLU A 89 5.12 6.56 21.10
CA GLU A 89 5.48 5.25 20.51
C GLU A 89 4.66 4.88 19.26
N THR A 90 3.64 5.66 18.88
CA THR A 90 2.63 5.32 17.86
C THR A 90 3.07 5.70 16.45
N LEU A 91 2.98 4.75 15.50
CA LEU A 91 3.25 4.99 14.08
C LEU A 91 2.00 5.42 13.31
N TYR A 92 2.15 6.47 12.48
CA TYR A 92 1.14 6.90 11.52
C TYR A 92 1.62 6.54 10.10
N LEU A 93 0.70 6.03 9.28
CA LEU A 93 0.92 5.62 7.90
C LEU A 93 0.15 6.54 6.94
N CYS A 94 0.70 6.77 5.75
CA CYS A 94 0.00 7.41 4.63
C CYS A 94 -0.23 6.38 3.51
N HIS A 95 -1.50 6.17 3.17
CA HIS A 95 -1.96 5.29 2.10
C HIS A 95 -2.67 6.12 1.02
N ALA A 96 -2.43 5.81 -0.25
CA ALA A 96 -3.22 6.32 -1.38
C ALA A 96 -4.01 5.15 -1.95
N THR A 97 -5.34 5.25 -1.99
CA THR A 97 -6.22 4.10 -2.25
C THR A 97 -6.23 3.74 -3.74
N GLN A 98 -6.17 2.44 -4.03
CA GLN A 98 -6.23 1.92 -5.40
C GLN A 98 -7.65 1.87 -6.00
N ALA A 99 -8.59 2.66 -5.47
CA ALA A 99 -9.99 2.67 -5.90
C ALA A 99 -10.20 3.11 -7.36
N ASP A 100 -9.25 3.86 -7.92
CA ASP A 100 -9.22 4.33 -9.31
C ASP A 100 -7.77 4.79 -9.66
N GLU A 101 -6.82 3.86 -9.78
CA GLU A 101 -5.37 4.17 -9.91
C GLU A 101 -5.03 5.04 -11.14
N GLU A 102 -5.75 4.87 -12.25
CA GLU A 102 -5.53 5.64 -13.47
C GLU A 102 -6.08 7.08 -13.37
N SER A 103 -6.83 7.41 -12.31
CA SER A 103 -7.36 8.76 -12.12
C SER A 103 -6.29 9.78 -11.73
N GLU A 104 -6.54 11.02 -12.17
CA GLU A 104 -5.79 12.18 -11.66
C GLU A 104 -5.90 12.31 -10.14
N ARG A 105 -7.00 11.86 -9.52
CA ARG A 105 -7.22 12.00 -8.07
C ARG A 105 -6.35 11.03 -7.27
N ALA A 106 -6.24 9.77 -7.69
CA ALA A 106 -5.26 8.82 -7.14
C ALA A 106 -3.81 9.29 -7.38
N THR A 107 -3.50 9.83 -8.57
CA THR A 107 -2.19 10.45 -8.84
C THR A 107 -1.89 11.63 -7.90
N HIS A 108 -2.90 12.47 -7.59
CA HIS A 108 -2.75 13.58 -6.65
C HIS A 108 -2.61 13.11 -5.19
N ALA A 109 -3.31 12.05 -4.79
CA ALA A 109 -3.20 11.40 -3.49
C ALA A 109 -1.83 10.74 -3.27
N GLY A 110 -1.32 10.01 -4.28
CA GLY A 110 0.03 9.44 -4.26
C GLY A 110 1.10 10.51 -4.01
N ARG A 111 1.03 11.63 -4.74
CA ARG A 111 1.90 12.81 -4.57
C ARG A 111 1.82 13.45 -3.18
N PHE A 112 0.68 13.36 -2.49
CA PHE A 112 0.58 13.82 -1.10
C PHE A 112 1.36 12.90 -0.17
N CYS A 113 1.17 11.58 -0.24
CA CYS A 113 1.95 10.64 0.56
C CYS A 113 3.45 10.66 0.20
N ASP A 114 3.84 10.90 -1.06
CA ASP A 114 5.23 11.16 -1.46
C ASP A 114 5.81 12.37 -0.74
N TRP A 115 5.05 13.48 -0.72
CA TRP A 115 5.49 14.70 -0.06
C TRP A 115 5.58 14.53 1.45
N VAL A 116 4.62 13.84 2.09
CA VAL A 116 4.59 13.57 3.53
C VAL A 116 5.88 12.87 3.99
N VAL A 117 6.32 11.82 3.29
CA VAL A 117 7.54 11.08 3.65
C VAL A 117 8.86 11.74 3.23
N SER A 118 8.81 12.77 2.37
CA SER A 118 10.00 13.52 1.95
C SER A 118 10.57 14.40 3.07
N ASP A 119 11.87 14.75 3.02
CA ASP A 119 12.53 15.74 3.90
C ASP A 119 11.69 16.97 4.24
N ILE A 120 10.95 17.48 3.24
CA ILE A 120 10.17 18.70 3.35
C ILE A 120 8.84 18.45 4.05
N GLY A 121 8.23 17.27 3.87
CA GLY A 121 7.08 16.81 4.65
C GLY A 121 7.46 16.53 6.09
N GLN A 122 8.49 15.71 6.31
CA GLN A 122 9.02 15.36 7.64
C GLN A 122 9.32 16.63 8.46
N ARG A 123 10.18 17.54 7.95
CA ARG A 123 10.50 18.80 8.65
C ARG A 123 9.27 19.71 8.83
N THR A 124 8.28 19.65 7.95
CA THR A 124 7.01 20.39 8.16
C THR A 124 6.23 19.80 9.34
N ILE A 125 6.14 18.48 9.43
CA ILE A 125 5.41 17.77 10.48
C ILE A 125 6.11 17.90 11.84
N GLU A 126 7.44 17.78 11.87
CA GLU A 126 8.27 18.06 13.05
C GLU A 126 8.18 19.53 13.51
N SER A 127 7.99 20.48 12.59
CA SER A 127 7.76 21.89 12.94
C SER A 127 6.36 22.17 13.54
N PHE A 128 5.46 21.18 13.59
CA PHE A 128 4.18 21.34 14.27
C PHE A 128 4.35 21.21 15.78
N ALA A 129 4.67 22.35 16.41
CA ALA A 129 4.84 22.49 17.85
C ALA A 129 3.75 23.40 18.46
N PRO A 130 2.49 22.91 18.62
CA PRO A 130 1.47 23.65 19.37
C PRO A 130 1.96 23.90 20.80
N ASP A 131 1.68 25.09 21.33
CA ASP A 131 2.16 25.58 22.63
C ASP A 131 3.69 25.45 22.85
N GLY A 132 4.46 25.35 21.76
CA GLY A 132 5.92 25.18 21.77
C GLY A 132 6.42 23.75 21.98
N VAL A 133 5.53 22.76 22.08
CA VAL A 133 5.89 21.34 22.29
C VAL A 133 5.84 20.59 20.96
N GLN A 134 6.98 20.07 20.50
CA GLN A 134 7.03 19.18 19.33
C GLN A 134 6.27 17.89 19.62
N LEU A 135 5.19 17.62 18.88
CA LEU A 135 4.35 16.43 19.07
C LEU A 135 4.67 15.27 18.11
N TYR A 136 5.43 15.52 17.05
CA TYR A 136 5.67 14.55 15.98
C TYR A 136 7.15 14.48 15.59
N ALA A 137 7.61 13.29 15.25
CA ALA A 137 8.97 12.99 14.81
C ALA A 137 8.95 12.24 13.47
N ALA A 138 10.02 12.39 12.67
CA ALA A 138 10.17 11.64 11.42
C ALA A 138 10.10 10.11 11.66
N ALA A 139 9.46 9.39 10.74
CA ALA A 139 9.19 7.95 10.91
C ALA A 139 10.47 7.09 11.02
N ALA A 140 11.57 7.55 10.42
CA ALA A 140 12.88 6.90 10.48
C ALA A 140 13.74 7.31 11.71
N SER A 141 13.28 8.30 12.49
CA SER A 141 14.04 8.87 13.62
C SER A 141 13.43 8.56 14.99
N ALA A 142 12.15 8.19 15.04
CA ALA A 142 11.49 7.80 16.27
C ALA A 142 11.87 6.36 16.69
N PRO A 143 12.00 6.08 18.00
CA PRO A 143 12.13 4.72 18.53
C PRO A 143 10.75 4.04 18.54
N VAL A 144 10.14 3.91 17.37
CA VAL A 144 8.80 3.36 17.22
C VAL A 144 8.84 1.89 17.64
N LYS A 145 7.97 1.48 18.58
CA LYS A 145 7.50 0.10 18.54
C LYS A 145 6.80 -0.04 17.20
N GLN A 146 7.30 -0.88 16.30
CA GLN A 146 6.48 -1.24 15.16
C GLN A 146 5.18 -1.80 15.73
N ASP A 147 4.05 -1.19 15.37
CA ASP A 147 2.75 -1.83 15.47
C ASP A 147 2.72 -2.95 14.40
N ASP A 148 3.50 -3.99 14.69
CA ASP A 148 3.06 -5.37 14.60
C ASP A 148 1.81 -5.48 15.48
N THR A 149 0.70 -4.91 14.98
CA THR A 149 -0.65 -5.16 15.48
C THR A 149 -0.79 -6.67 15.51
N ALA A 150 -0.81 -7.25 16.70
CA ALA A 150 -0.69 -8.69 16.86
C ALA A 150 -1.78 -9.38 16.04
N THR A 151 -1.37 -9.99 14.92
CA THR A 151 -2.24 -10.81 14.09
C THR A 151 -2.85 -11.87 14.99
N GLY A 152 -4.18 -12.06 14.95
CA GLY A 152 -4.92 -12.58 16.11
C GLY A 152 -4.56 -14.00 16.57
N GLY A 153 -3.81 -14.74 15.77
CA GLY A 153 -3.33 -16.08 16.05
C GLY A 153 -1.99 -16.15 16.81
N ASP A 154 -1.66 -17.35 17.27
CA ASP A 154 -0.45 -17.62 18.05
C ASP A 154 0.76 -17.86 17.11
N PRO A 155 1.87 -17.10 17.21
CA PRO A 155 3.05 -17.28 16.36
C PRO A 155 3.78 -18.62 16.60
N VAL A 156 3.59 -19.29 17.74
CA VAL A 156 4.11 -20.65 17.98
C VAL A 156 3.29 -21.69 17.21
N VAL A 157 1.96 -21.48 17.14
CA VAL A 157 1.08 -22.24 16.24
C VAL A 157 1.41 -21.93 14.78
N GLY A 158 1.69 -20.65 14.46
CA GLY A 158 2.11 -20.18 13.14
C GLY A 158 3.38 -20.84 12.63
N GLU A 159 4.43 -20.93 13.45
CA GLU A 159 5.67 -21.63 13.08
C GLU A 159 5.41 -23.11 12.77
N ARG A 160 4.64 -23.78 13.65
CA ARG A 160 4.27 -25.19 13.50
C ARG A 160 3.49 -25.44 12.21
N LEU A 161 2.51 -24.59 11.90
CA LEU A 161 1.70 -24.68 10.68
C LEU A 161 2.53 -24.37 9.44
N SER A 162 3.35 -23.32 9.47
CA SER A 162 4.24 -22.94 8.37
C SER A 162 5.19 -24.08 8.00
N PHE A 163 5.81 -24.71 9.00
CA PHE A 163 6.67 -25.88 8.79
C PHE A 163 5.89 -27.07 8.21
N ALA A 164 4.71 -27.38 8.74
CA ALA A 164 3.92 -28.54 8.32
C ALA A 164 3.27 -28.39 6.92
N LEU A 165 2.80 -27.20 6.56
CA LEU A 165 2.02 -26.96 5.34
C LEU A 165 2.90 -26.41 4.20
N CYS A 166 3.74 -25.41 4.49
CA CYS A 166 4.56 -24.69 3.51
C CYS A 166 5.99 -25.22 3.41
N GLY A 167 6.49 -25.85 4.48
CA GLY A 167 7.90 -26.26 4.65
C GLY A 167 8.45 -27.26 3.64
N ARG A 168 7.59 -27.93 2.85
CA ARG A 168 8.01 -28.78 1.71
C ARG A 168 8.54 -27.98 0.52
N CYS A 169 8.15 -26.71 0.42
CA CYS A 169 8.57 -25.80 -0.65
C CYS A 169 9.45 -24.70 -0.06
N HIS A 170 8.92 -23.93 0.88
CA HIS A 170 9.60 -22.76 1.42
C HIS A 170 10.51 -23.13 2.59
N VAL A 171 11.73 -22.59 2.62
CA VAL A 171 12.49 -22.50 3.87
C VAL A 171 11.76 -21.50 4.77
N VAL A 172 11.14 -21.98 5.85
CA VAL A 172 10.33 -21.16 6.77
C VAL A 172 11.13 -20.63 7.95
N GLY A 173 12.26 -21.26 8.27
CA GLY A 173 13.14 -20.86 9.37
C GLY A 173 14.32 -21.83 9.58
N PRO A 174 15.02 -21.74 10.71
CA PRO A 174 16.18 -22.59 11.00
C PRO A 174 15.89 -24.09 10.93
N LYS A 175 14.66 -24.51 11.24
CA LYS A 175 14.21 -25.91 11.31
C LYS A 175 14.20 -26.65 9.97
N ASN A 176 14.14 -25.95 8.83
CA ASN A 176 14.23 -26.55 7.49
C ASN A 176 15.21 -25.79 6.58
N ARG A 177 16.27 -25.21 7.15
CA ARG A 177 17.20 -24.28 6.46
C ARG A 177 17.76 -24.82 5.14
N MET A 178 17.92 -26.14 5.01
CA MET A 178 18.50 -26.80 3.84
C MET A 178 17.49 -27.71 3.08
N ASP A 179 16.24 -27.79 3.55
CA ASP A 179 15.28 -28.83 3.16
C ASP A 179 14.10 -28.30 2.32
N GLY A 180 14.09 -26.99 2.03
CA GLY A 180 13.14 -26.36 1.10
C GLY A 180 13.57 -26.49 -0.37
N LEU A 181 12.62 -26.30 -1.29
CA LEU A 181 12.88 -26.21 -2.72
C LEU A 181 13.63 -24.91 -3.04
N GLY A 182 14.88 -25.03 -3.50
CA GLY A 182 15.71 -23.88 -3.88
C GLY A 182 15.20 -23.05 -5.08
N SER A 183 14.11 -23.46 -5.72
CA SER A 183 13.37 -22.69 -6.74
C SER A 183 12.26 -21.79 -6.16
N THR A 184 11.95 -21.90 -4.86
CA THR A 184 10.99 -21.04 -4.16
C THR A 184 11.67 -20.19 -3.08
N PRO A 185 11.32 -18.89 -2.94
CA PRO A 185 11.97 -18.01 -1.96
C PRO A 185 11.68 -18.46 -0.52
N SER A 186 12.63 -18.26 0.39
CA SER A 186 12.40 -18.48 1.82
C SER A 186 11.44 -17.44 2.40
N PHE A 187 10.86 -17.72 3.57
CA PHE A 187 10.02 -16.74 4.27
C PHE A 187 10.80 -15.47 4.63
N GLY A 188 12.09 -15.60 5.00
CA GLY A 188 12.98 -14.45 5.23
C GLY A 188 13.22 -13.61 3.97
N VAL A 189 13.34 -14.23 2.79
CA VAL A 189 13.43 -13.51 1.50
C VAL A 189 12.09 -12.84 1.16
N LEU A 190 10.96 -13.52 1.36
CA LEU A 190 9.64 -12.91 1.14
C LEU A 190 9.41 -11.70 2.06
N ARG A 191 9.96 -11.71 3.29
CA ARG A 191 9.89 -10.60 4.24
C ARG A 191 10.70 -9.35 3.86
N THR A 192 11.53 -9.40 2.81
CA THR A 192 12.20 -8.19 2.26
C THR A 192 11.32 -7.44 1.24
N LEU A 193 10.19 -8.02 0.82
CA LEU A 193 9.28 -7.40 -0.15
C LEU A 193 8.39 -6.35 0.54
N SER A 194 8.08 -5.25 -0.12
CA SER A 194 7.23 -4.19 0.44
C SER A 194 5.77 -4.61 0.62
N ASP A 195 5.32 -5.59 -0.17
CA ASP A 195 3.97 -6.18 -0.21
C ASP A 195 3.93 -7.59 0.42
N TRP A 196 4.86 -7.89 1.34
CA TRP A 196 4.94 -9.21 1.97
C TRP A 196 3.64 -9.57 2.70
N GLN A 197 3.00 -8.61 3.37
CA GLN A 197 1.83 -8.86 4.20
C GLN A 197 0.65 -9.31 3.34
N GLU A 198 0.39 -8.58 2.25
CA GLU A 198 -0.62 -8.88 1.24
C GLU A 198 -0.33 -10.21 0.54
N ARG A 199 0.95 -10.52 0.23
CA ARG A 199 1.35 -11.80 -0.37
C ARG A 199 1.11 -13.01 0.53
N PHE A 200 1.35 -12.88 1.83
CA PHE A 200 1.09 -13.96 2.78
C PHE A 200 -0.40 -14.08 3.13
N GLN A 201 -1.14 -12.96 3.23
CA GLN A 201 -2.60 -12.97 3.43
C GLN A 201 -3.31 -13.60 2.23
N GLY A 202 -3.00 -13.17 1.01
CA GLY A 202 -3.61 -13.66 -0.23
C GLY A 202 -2.94 -14.90 -0.84
N PHE A 203 -2.03 -15.59 -0.12
CA PHE A 203 -1.12 -16.58 -0.74
C PHE A 203 -1.84 -17.67 -1.53
N TYR A 204 -3.02 -18.09 -1.06
CA TYR A 204 -3.86 -19.14 -1.65
C TYR A 204 -4.46 -18.74 -3.01
N LEU A 205 -4.45 -17.46 -3.38
CA LEU A 205 -4.82 -16.94 -4.69
C LEU A 205 -3.61 -16.79 -5.64
N LEU A 206 -2.38 -16.85 -5.11
CA LEU A 206 -1.16 -16.60 -5.85
C LEU A 206 -0.51 -17.90 -6.34
N ASN A 207 -0.35 -18.03 -7.66
CA ASN A 207 0.27 -19.19 -8.29
C ASN A 207 1.64 -19.53 -7.65
N PRO A 208 1.92 -20.82 -7.33
CA PRO A 208 1.17 -22.01 -7.74
C PRO A 208 0.06 -22.47 -6.76
N HIS A 209 -0.16 -21.78 -5.65
CA HIS A 209 -0.98 -22.26 -4.53
C HIS A 209 -2.45 -22.62 -4.82
N PRO A 210 -3.20 -21.92 -5.71
CA PRO A 210 -4.60 -22.27 -6.01
C PRO A 210 -4.81 -23.72 -6.46
N ALA A 211 -3.78 -24.35 -7.05
CA ALA A 211 -3.86 -25.73 -7.53
C ALA A 211 -3.84 -26.79 -6.41
N PHE A 212 -3.50 -26.42 -5.17
CA PHE A 212 -3.34 -27.38 -4.06
C PHE A 212 -3.64 -26.80 -2.65
N THR A 213 -4.24 -25.61 -2.57
CA THR A 213 -4.59 -24.95 -1.30
C THR A 213 -6.10 -24.84 -1.15
N GLN A 214 -6.63 -25.08 0.05
CA GLN A 214 -7.99 -24.69 0.42
C GLN A 214 -7.99 -23.93 1.74
N ILE A 215 -8.69 -22.80 1.78
CA ILE A 215 -9.05 -22.08 3.01
C ILE A 215 -10.49 -22.48 3.35
N ALA A 216 -10.71 -22.99 4.57
CA ALA A 216 -12.05 -23.34 5.03
C ALA A 216 -13.00 -22.14 4.93
N ASP A 217 -14.22 -22.39 4.46
CA ASP A 217 -15.31 -21.41 4.29
C ASP A 217 -14.98 -20.19 3.41
N VAL A 218 -13.87 -20.22 2.65
CA VAL A 218 -13.38 -19.11 1.81
C VAL A 218 -13.02 -19.51 0.39
N THR A 219 -12.43 -20.69 0.17
CA THR A 219 -12.14 -21.21 -1.18
C THR A 219 -13.10 -22.32 -1.57
N ASP A 220 -13.53 -22.35 -2.84
CA ASP A 220 -14.30 -23.45 -3.40
C ASP A 220 -13.62 -24.83 -3.26
N PRO A 221 -14.39 -25.94 -3.31
CA PRO A 221 -13.85 -27.26 -3.55
C PRO A 221 -13.04 -27.33 -4.86
N PHE A 222 -12.01 -28.19 -4.88
CA PHE A 222 -11.31 -28.48 -6.14
C PHE A 222 -12.25 -29.12 -7.16
N ASP A 223 -12.10 -28.70 -8.43
CA ASP A 223 -12.77 -29.31 -9.58
C ASP A 223 -12.41 -30.80 -9.70
N GLU A 224 -13.42 -31.68 -9.64
CA GLU A 224 -13.24 -33.14 -9.73
C GLU A 224 -12.56 -33.59 -11.03
N SER A 225 -12.68 -32.82 -12.11
CA SER A 225 -12.01 -33.08 -13.39
C SER A 225 -10.54 -32.66 -13.42
N ARG A 226 -10.11 -31.85 -12.44
CA ARG A 226 -8.75 -31.30 -12.30
C ARG A 226 -8.24 -31.45 -10.86
N PRO A 227 -8.07 -32.70 -10.37
CA PRO A 227 -7.63 -32.95 -9.00
C PRO A 227 -6.23 -32.35 -8.73
N PRO A 228 -5.94 -31.92 -7.48
CA PRO A 228 -4.67 -31.33 -7.09
C PRO A 228 -3.44 -32.20 -7.47
N PRO A 229 -2.34 -31.60 -7.97
CA PRO A 229 -1.15 -32.33 -8.40
C PRO A 229 -0.31 -32.88 -7.25
N ILE A 230 -0.59 -32.46 -6.01
CA ILE A 230 0.09 -32.87 -4.77
C ILE A 230 -0.95 -32.97 -3.65
N VAL A 231 -0.60 -33.64 -2.54
CA VAL A 231 -1.44 -33.67 -1.32
C VAL A 231 -1.77 -32.23 -0.90
N PRO A 232 -3.06 -31.83 -0.90
CA PRO A 232 -3.44 -30.45 -0.64
C PRO A 232 -3.09 -29.99 0.77
N LEU A 233 -2.74 -28.71 0.90
CA LEU A 233 -2.70 -28.05 2.20
C LEU A 233 -4.08 -27.42 2.47
N ARG A 234 -4.55 -27.55 3.71
CA ARG A 234 -5.83 -27.02 4.18
C ARG A 234 -5.61 -26.30 5.49
N LEU A 235 -6.31 -25.18 5.67
CA LEU A 235 -6.25 -24.36 6.86
C LEU A 235 -7.55 -23.55 7.01
N THR A 236 -7.80 -23.10 8.23
CA THR A 236 -8.81 -22.10 8.58
C THR A 236 -8.24 -20.67 8.49
N LEU A 237 -9.09 -19.64 8.61
CA LEU A 237 -8.62 -18.25 8.75
C LEU A 237 -7.84 -18.03 10.04
N ASP A 238 -8.24 -18.63 11.17
CA ASP A 238 -7.51 -18.52 12.45
C ASP A 238 -6.09 -19.12 12.36
N GLU A 239 -5.93 -20.19 11.58
CA GLU A 239 -4.63 -20.79 11.26
C GLU A 239 -3.80 -19.93 10.30
N LEU A 240 -4.43 -19.21 9.36
CA LEU A 240 -3.77 -18.23 8.50
C LEU A 240 -3.29 -17.02 9.31
N GLU A 241 -4.11 -16.48 10.20
CA GLU A 241 -3.75 -15.40 11.13
C GLU A 241 -2.60 -15.83 12.06
N SER A 242 -2.56 -17.10 12.47
CA SER A 242 -1.44 -17.67 13.24
C SER A 242 -0.15 -17.72 12.40
N ILE A 243 -0.22 -18.19 11.14
CA ILE A 243 0.92 -18.18 10.20
C ILE A 243 1.42 -16.75 9.98
N LEU A 244 0.51 -15.78 9.82
CA LEU A 244 0.84 -14.37 9.64
C LEU A 244 1.49 -13.74 10.89
N ALA A 245 1.03 -14.09 12.11
CA ALA A 245 1.68 -13.69 13.36
C ALA A 245 3.13 -14.16 13.43
N PHE A 246 3.39 -15.42 13.05
CA PHE A 246 4.75 -15.97 12.95
C PHE A 246 5.59 -15.23 11.89
N VAL A 247 5.03 -15.04 10.69
CA VAL A 247 5.74 -14.41 9.56
C VAL A 247 6.08 -12.94 9.84
N ALA A 248 5.22 -12.19 10.53
CA ALA A 248 5.52 -10.84 10.98
C ALA A 248 6.82 -10.80 11.82
N ALA A 249 6.95 -11.71 12.79
CA ALA A 249 8.12 -11.82 13.66
C ALA A 249 9.41 -12.33 12.98
N ILE A 250 9.35 -12.80 11.71
CA ILE A 250 10.55 -13.16 10.96
C ILE A 250 11.31 -11.89 10.53
N SER A 251 12.57 -11.78 10.96
CA SER A 251 13.49 -10.77 10.45
C SER A 251 13.71 -10.95 8.94
N PRO A 252 13.61 -9.89 8.12
CA PRO A 252 13.93 -9.95 6.69
C PRO A 252 15.34 -10.48 6.44
N ALA A 253 15.53 -11.24 5.36
CA ALA A 253 16.83 -11.77 4.99
C ALA A 253 17.78 -10.65 4.54
N ASP A 254 19.04 -10.72 4.97
CA ASP A 254 20.12 -9.93 4.37
C ASP A 254 20.41 -10.49 2.96
N LEU A 255 20.15 -9.67 1.94
CA LEU A 255 20.42 -9.97 0.53
C LEU A 255 21.73 -9.33 0.04
N GLY A 256 22.46 -8.64 0.92
CA GLY A 256 23.60 -7.80 0.57
C GLY A 256 23.19 -6.44 0.00
N ALA A 257 24.20 -5.65 -0.39
CA ALA A 257 23.99 -4.35 -1.01
C ALA A 257 23.54 -4.48 -2.47
N GLU A 258 22.73 -3.52 -2.93
CA GLU A 258 22.25 -3.42 -4.32
C GLU A 258 23.40 -3.51 -5.34
N ILE A 259 23.20 -4.33 -6.38
CA ILE A 259 24.21 -4.56 -7.42
C ILE A 259 24.32 -3.32 -8.32
N LYS A 260 25.30 -2.48 -8.02
CA LYS A 260 25.63 -1.30 -8.83
C LYS A 260 26.27 -1.73 -10.14
N HIS A 261 25.48 -1.70 -11.22
CA HIS A 261 25.99 -1.75 -12.58
C HIS A 261 26.93 -0.56 -12.83
N GLN A 262 28.00 -0.81 -13.60
CA GLN A 262 28.97 0.18 -14.10
C GLN A 262 28.72 0.42 -15.59
#